data_AF-A0A534RBV1-F1
#
_entry.id   AF-A0A534RBV1-F1
#
_cell.length_a   1.000
_cell.length_b   1.000
_cell.length_c   1.000
_cell.angle_alpha   90.00
_cell.angle_beta   90.00
_cell.angle_gamma   90.00
#
_symmetry.space_group_name_H-M   'P 1'
#
loop_
_entity.id
_entity.type
_entity.pdbx_description
1 polymer ?
#
loop_
_entity_poly.entity_id
_entity_poly.type
_entity_poly.pdbx_seq_one_letter_code
_entity_poly.pdbx_strand_id
1 'polypeptide(L)' 'MSTAASNRPGLGAWIDLEAGGRRQSRFRSGGTLYSQSLLPEHFGLGNAVDAHVRVRWPSGTVQEVSAAADRRIEIVESHP' A
#
# COMPACT_ATOMS: atom_id res chain seq x y z
N MET A 1 -13.77 5.33 -20.20
CA MET A 1 -12.39 4.83 -20.00
C MET A 1 -11.86 5.49 -18.73
N SER A 2 -11.80 4.78 -17.61
CA SER A 2 -11.24 5.33 -16.37
C SER A 2 -9.76 5.03 -16.35
N THR A 3 -8.94 6.03 -16.69
CA THR A 3 -7.49 5.96 -16.50
C THR A 3 -7.22 6.27 -15.04
N ALA A 4 -6.80 5.26 -14.27
CA ALA A 4 -6.21 5.51 -12.96
C ALA A 4 -5.09 6.58 -13.12
N ALA A 5 -5.23 7.72 -12.46
CA ALA A 5 -4.30 8.84 -12.55
C ALA A 5 -2.88 8.46 -12.08
N SER A 6 -2.78 7.54 -11.11
CA SER A 6 -1.50 7.00 -10.64
C SER A 6 -1.04 5.80 -11.48
N ASN A 7 0.28 5.64 -11.61
CA ASN A 7 0.85 4.57 -12.45
C ASN A 7 0.43 3.17 -11.97
N ARG A 8 0.33 2.20 -12.90
CA ARG A 8 0.01 0.79 -12.61
C ARG A 8 0.70 0.20 -11.37
N PRO A 9 1.98 0.51 -11.08
CA PRO A 9 2.66 -0.02 -9.90
C PRO A 9 2.44 0.73 -8.57
N GLY A 10 1.72 1.85 -8.57
CA GLY A 10 1.45 2.66 -7.38
C GLY A 10 2.68 3.36 -6.81
N LEU A 11 3.64 3.74 -7.64
CA LEU A 11 4.85 4.43 -7.20
C LEU A 11 4.55 5.84 -6.71
N GLY A 12 5.30 6.28 -5.70
CA GLY A 12 5.08 7.56 -5.03
C GLY A 12 3.98 7.51 -3.97
N ALA A 13 3.28 6.39 -3.81
CA ALA A 13 2.29 6.24 -2.75
C ALA A 13 2.96 6.05 -1.38
N TRP A 14 2.39 6.68 -0.36
CA TRP A 14 2.70 6.39 1.04
C TRP A 14 1.69 5.39 1.58
N ILE A 15 2.17 4.34 2.25
CA ILE A 15 1.36 3.32 2.90
C ILE A 15 1.62 3.40 4.40
N ASP A 16 0.59 3.72 5.17
CA ASP A 16 0.58 3.57 6.62
C ASP A 16 -0.29 2.36 6.98
N LEU A 17 0.25 1.47 7.80
CA LEU A 17 -0.43 0.27 8.28
C LEU A 17 -0.46 0.27 9.80
N GLU A 18 -1.65 0.07 10.36
CA GLU A 18 -1.88 -0.05 11.79
C GLU A 18 -2.41 -1.46 12.12
N ALA A 19 -1.74 -2.17 13.01
CA ALA A 19 -2.12 -3.52 13.44
C ALA A 19 -1.59 -3.81 14.85
N GLY A 20 -2.40 -4.42 15.71
CA GLY A 20 -1.97 -4.81 17.07
C GLY A 20 -1.41 -3.65 17.90
N GLY A 21 -1.93 -2.44 17.72
CA GLY A 21 -1.46 -1.22 18.40
C GLY A 21 -0.15 -0.64 17.88
N ARG A 22 0.37 -1.14 16.74
CA ARG A 22 1.62 -0.67 16.12
C ARG A 22 1.35 -0.04 14.78
N ARG A 23 2.06 1.05 14.46
CA ARG A 23 2.03 1.70 13.15
C ARG A 23 3.33 1.45 12.38
N GLN A 24 3.21 1.14 11.10
CA GLN A 24 4.32 0.98 10.15
C GLN A 24 4.06 1.84 8.93
N SER A 25 5.09 2.52 8.43
CA SER A 25 5.00 3.37 7.25
C SER A 25 5.99 2.91 6.17
N ARG A 26 5.56 2.89 4.91
CA ARG A 26 6.41 2.61 3.74
C ARG A 26 6.10 3.59 2.63
N PHE A 27 7.15 4.03 1.94
CA PHE A 27 7.02 4.81 0.71
C PHE A 27 7.32 3.90 -0.48
N ARG A 28 6.38 3.79 -1.41
CA ARG A 28 6.56 3.01 -2.64
C ARG A 28 7.45 3.74 -3.62
N SER A 29 8.76 3.69 -3.40
CA SER A 29 9.76 4.32 -4.29
C SER A 29 9.98 3.53 -5.59
N GLY A 30 9.61 2.25 -5.64
CA GLY A 30 9.72 1.40 -6.83
C GLY A 30 11.00 0.58 -6.96
N GLY A 31 11.82 0.52 -5.91
CA GLY A 31 13.07 -0.25 -5.91
C GLY A 31 14.16 0.45 -6.70
N THR A 32 15.13 1.03 -5.99
CA THR A 32 16.30 1.65 -6.56
C THR A 32 17.44 0.63 -6.70
N LEU A 33 17.91 0.49 -7.94
CA LEU A 33 19.18 -0.10 -8.42
C LEU A 33 19.21 -1.59 -8.81
N TYR A 34 19.62 -1.77 -10.08
CA TYR A 34 20.09 -2.97 -10.77
C TYR A 34 19.31 -4.28 -10.52
N SER A 35 18.34 -4.53 -11.42
CA SER A 35 17.76 -5.86 -11.71
C SER A 35 16.77 -6.46 -10.71
N GLN A 36 15.77 -5.72 -10.22
CA GLN A 36 14.72 -6.29 -9.37
C GLN A 36 13.30 -5.93 -9.86
N SER A 37 12.42 -6.93 -9.84
CA SER A 37 11.00 -6.79 -10.12
C SER A 37 10.32 -5.96 -9.02
N LEU A 38 9.25 -5.23 -9.38
CA LEU A 38 8.38 -4.55 -8.41
C LEU A 38 7.68 -5.58 -7.53
N LEU A 39 8.28 -5.90 -6.38
CA LEU A 39 7.70 -6.84 -5.42
C LEU A 39 6.58 -6.17 -4.61
N PRO A 40 5.62 -6.95 -4.09
CA PRO A 40 4.66 -6.45 -3.12
C PRO A 40 5.36 -5.89 -1.88
N GLU A 41 4.78 -4.86 -1.28
CA GLU A 41 5.22 -4.38 0.03
C GLU A 41 4.77 -5.37 1.11
N HIS A 42 5.67 -5.78 2.00
CA HIS A 42 5.37 -6.74 3.06
C HIS A 42 5.40 -6.05 4.43
N PHE A 43 4.38 -6.33 5.25
CA PHE A 43 4.26 -5.82 6.61
C PHE A 43 4.07 -6.98 7.58
N GLY A 44 4.95 -7.09 8.58
CA GLY A 44 4.77 -8.07 9.66
C GLY A 44 3.75 -7.57 10.67
N LEU A 45 2.71 -8.36 10.94
CA LEU A 45 1.61 -8.00 11.86
C LEU A 45 1.76 -8.59 13.26
N GLY A 46 2.72 -9.50 13.48
CA GLY A 46 2.85 -10.23 14.74
C GLY A 46 1.64 -11.14 14.96
N ASN A 47 0.99 -11.03 16.13
CA ASN A 47 -0.21 -11.81 16.48
C ASN A 47 -1.54 -11.12 16.08
N ALA A 48 -1.48 -9.96 15.42
CA ALA A 48 -2.70 -9.28 14.98
C ALA A 48 -3.35 -10.05 13.82
N VAL A 49 -4.68 -10.19 13.87
CA VAL A 49 -5.47 -10.93 12.87
C VAL A 49 -5.99 -10.03 11.75
N ASP A 50 -5.89 -8.72 11.93
CA ASP A 50 -6.27 -7.71 10.96
C ASP A 50 -5.31 -6.51 11.00
N ALA A 51 -5.44 -5.67 9.98
CA ALA A 51 -4.73 -4.42 9.83
C ALA A 51 -5.64 -3.36 9.18
N HIS A 52 -5.44 -2.10 9.58
CA HIS A 52 -5.96 -0.93 8.89
C HIS A 52 -4.88 -0.33 8.01
N VAL A 53 -5.16 -0.16 6.72
CA VAL A 53 -4.19 0.35 5.74
C VAL A 53 -4.70 1.65 5.18
N ARG A 54 -3.89 2.71 5.29
CA ARG A 54 -4.10 4.01 4.66
C ARG A 54 -3.07 4.21 3.55
N VAL A 55 -3.54 4.39 2.33
CA VAL A 55 -2.73 4.73 1.17
C VAL A 55 -2.96 6.19 0.81
N ARG A 56 -1.89 7.00 0.80
CA ARG A 56 -1.88 8.33 0.20
C ARG A 56 -1.26 8.24 -1.18
N TRP A 57 -2.06 8.49 -2.21
CA TRP A 57 -1.64 8.46 -3.60
C TRP A 57 -0.97 9.76 -4.03
N PRO A 58 -0.10 9.75 -5.06
CA PRO A 58 0.51 10.97 -5.60
C PRO A 58 -0.50 12.02 -6.10
N SER A 59 -1.68 11.58 -6.52
CA SER A 59 -2.79 12.46 -6.93
C SER A 59 -3.36 13.30 -5.78
N GLY A 60 -3.05 12.94 -4.52
CA GLY A 60 -3.69 13.47 -3.32
C GLY A 60 -4.85 12.61 -2.80
N THR A 61 -5.31 11.61 -3.56
CA THR A 61 -6.33 10.66 -3.07
C THR A 61 -5.84 9.94 -1.82
N VAL A 62 -6.69 9.84 -0.81
CA VAL A 62 -6.45 9.03 0.39
C VAL A 62 -7.46 7.90 0.41
N GLN A 63 -6.97 6.67 0.46
CA GLN A 63 -7.80 5.48 0.47
C GLN A 63 -7.49 4.65 1.70
N GLU A 64 -8.53 4.24 2.41
CA GLU A 64 -8.43 3.40 3.60
C GLU A 64 -9.09 2.05 3.36
N VAL A 65 -8.44 0.98 3.77
CA VAL A 65 -8.93 -0.39 3.64
C VAL A 65 -8.57 -1.21 4.88
N SER A 66 -9.47 -2.08 5.31
CA SER A 66 -9.16 -3.11 6.30
C SER A 66 -8.74 -4.40 5.61
N ALA A 67 -7.78 -5.10 6.21
CA ALA A 67 -7.21 -6.32 5.65
C ALA A 67 -7.07 -7.38 6.73
N ALA A 68 -7.43 -8.62 6.43
CA ALA A 68 -7.09 -9.76 7.28
C ALA A 68 -5.58 -10.05 7.19
N ALA A 69 -5.01 -10.58 8.28
CA ALA A 69 -3.65 -11.08 8.31
C ALA A 69 -3.45 -12.25 7.31
N ASP A 70 -2.20 -12.51 6.95
CA ASP A 70 -1.79 -13.59 6.05
C ASP A 70 -2.45 -13.56 4.67
N ARG A 71 -2.79 -12.36 4.18
CA ARG A 71 -3.37 -12.13 2.86
C ARG A 71 -2.54 -11.15 2.04
N ARG A 72 -2.52 -11.39 0.74
CA ARG A 72 -2.14 -10.38 -0.25
C ARG A 72 -3.40 -9.66 -0.70
N ILE A 73 -3.40 -8.34 -0.58
CA ILE A 73 -4.44 -7.47 -1.12
C ILE A 73 -3.86 -6.64 -2.25
N GLU A 74 -4.69 -6.33 -3.24
CA GLU A 74 -4.38 -5.34 -4.26
C GLU A 74 -5.22 -4.11 -3.99
N ILE A 75 -4.56 -2.96 -3.86
CA ILE A 75 -5.23 -1.67 -3.67
C ILE A 75 -5.00 -0.88 -4.93
N VAL A 76 -6.08 -0.66 -5.68
CA VAL A 76 -6.08 0.22 -6.86
C VAL A 76 -6.63 1.57 -6.42
N GLU A 77 -5.96 2.64 -6.86
CA GLU A 77 -6.42 4.01 -6.62
C GLU A 77 -7.86 4.18 -7.10
N SER A 78 -8.74 4.49 -6.17
CA SER A 78 -10.10 4.93 -6.46
C SER A 78 -10.10 6.36 -7.00
N HIS A 79 -11.05 6.66 -7.88
CA HIS A 79 -11.31 8.03 -8.34
C HIS A 79 -12.65 8.47 -7.73
N PRO A 80 -12.77 9.74 -7.31
CA PRO A 80 -14.06 10.30 -6.93
C PRO A 80 -15.05 10.31 -8.10
#